data_AF-A0A3C1CJ13-F1
#
_entry.id   AF-A0A3C1CJ13-F1
#
_cell.length_a   1.000
_cell.length_b   1.000
_cell.length_c   1.000
_cell.angle_alpha   90.00
_cell.angle_beta   90.00
_cell.angle_gamma   90.00
#
_symmetry.space_group_name_H-M   'P 1'
#
loop_
_entity.id
_entity.type
_entity.pdbx_description
1 polymer ?
#
loop_
_entity_poly.entity_id
_entity_poly.type
_entity_poly.pdbx_seq_one_letter_code
_entity_poly.pdbx_strand_id
1 'polypeptide(L)'
;MLSALLGQREGLALPLLARAGVDVTHLRNEVADRLVTLPKAYGGGQVSLGRATHDALEKADELRRDFSDEYLSVEHLLLAMAESLGVSRDELLTALRQVRGSHRVTSQNPEEQYQALERYGRDLTELARQGKLDPVIGRDEEIRRVIQVLSRRTKNNPVLIGEP
;
A
#
# COMPACT_ATOMS: atom_id res chain seq x y z
N MET A 1 17.22 -7.37 3.76
CA MET A 1 15.75 -7.28 3.77
C MET A 1 15.24 -6.02 3.08
N LEU A 2 15.50 -4.81 3.60
CA LEU A 2 14.98 -3.56 3.03
C LEU A 2 15.30 -3.38 1.53
N SER A 3 16.52 -3.66 1.10
CA SER A 3 16.87 -3.61 -0.34
C SER A 3 16.01 -4.51 -1.21
N ALA A 4 15.56 -5.66 -0.71
CA ALA A 4 14.70 -6.57 -1.45
C ALA A 4 13.28 -5.98 -1.57
N LEU A 5 12.74 -5.42 -0.47
CA LEU A 5 11.45 -4.76 -0.45
C LEU A 5 11.42 -3.55 -1.40
N LEU A 6 12.47 -2.72 -1.39
CA LEU A 6 12.60 -1.58 -2.30
C LEU A 6 12.86 -1.98 -3.76
N GLY A 7 13.25 -3.24 -4.00
CA GLY A 7 13.49 -3.79 -5.33
C GLY A 7 12.22 -4.27 -6.03
N GLN A 8 11.15 -4.52 -5.28
CA GLN A 8 9.87 -5.00 -5.82
C GLN A 8 9.13 -3.85 -6.51
N ARG A 9 9.10 -3.88 -7.85
CA ARG A 9 8.48 -2.83 -8.68
C ARG A 9 6.96 -2.71 -8.48
N GLU A 10 6.29 -3.85 -8.28
CA GLU A 10 4.83 -3.92 -8.10
C GLU A 10 4.44 -4.03 -6.61
N GLY A 11 5.41 -3.96 -5.69
CA GLY A 11 5.17 -4.12 -4.26
C GLY A 11 4.67 -2.86 -3.58
N LEU A 12 4.16 -3.00 -2.35
CA LEU A 12 3.61 -1.87 -1.57
C LEU A 12 4.65 -0.94 -0.96
N ALA A 13 5.91 -1.34 -0.91
CA ALA A 13 6.93 -0.60 -0.17
C ALA A 13 7.19 0.81 -0.72
N LEU A 14 7.36 0.93 -2.04
CA LEU A 14 7.64 2.21 -2.69
C LEU A 14 6.47 3.20 -2.56
N PRO A 15 5.21 2.84 -2.90
CA PRO A 15 4.09 3.79 -2.78
C PRO A 15 3.81 4.16 -1.32
N LEU A 16 3.97 3.23 -0.37
CA LEU A 16 3.78 3.51 1.05
C LEU A 16 4.81 4.53 1.56
N LEU A 17 6.10 4.32 1.28
CA LEU A 17 7.18 5.20 1.71
C LEU A 17 7.09 6.58 1.04
N ALA A 18 6.74 6.62 -0.26
CA ALA A 18 6.54 7.88 -0.97
C ALA A 18 5.39 8.70 -0.35
N ARG A 19 4.26 8.06 0.01
CA ARG A 19 3.15 8.72 0.70
C ARG A 19 3.49 9.16 2.12
N ALA A 20 4.41 8.45 2.78
CA ALA A 20 4.95 8.85 4.08
C ALA A 20 6.00 9.98 3.98
N GLY A 21 6.25 10.53 2.78
CA GLY A 21 7.18 11.65 2.58
C GLY A 21 8.64 11.26 2.46
N VAL A 22 8.95 9.96 2.32
CA VAL A 22 10.32 9.47 2.15
C VAL A 22 10.80 9.72 0.73
N ASP A 23 12.00 10.27 0.58
CA ASP A 23 12.73 10.21 -0.69
C ASP A 23 13.21 8.77 -0.94
N VAL A 24 12.38 8.01 -1.64
CA VAL A 24 12.62 6.60 -1.95
C VAL A 24 13.87 6.41 -2.82
N THR A 25 14.19 7.36 -3.70
CA THR A 25 15.40 7.27 -4.54
C THR A 25 16.65 7.41 -3.68
N HIS A 26 16.66 8.42 -2.80
CA HIS A 26 17.75 8.60 -1.85
C HIS A 26 17.92 7.37 -0.94
N LEU A 27 16.82 6.87 -0.36
CA LEU A 27 16.84 5.68 0.50
C LEU A 27 17.39 4.44 -0.23
N ARG A 28 17.02 4.23 -1.50
CA ARG A 28 17.55 3.10 -2.29
C ARG A 28 19.05 3.18 -2.50
N ASN A 29 19.56 4.38 -2.79
CA ASN A 29 20.99 4.59 -2.97
C ASN A 29 21.75 4.34 -1.67
N GLU A 30 21.26 4.91 -0.56
CA GLU A 30 21.89 4.72 0.75
C GLU A 30 21.94 3.24 1.17
N VAL A 31 20.84 2.51 0.95
CA VAL A 31 20.79 1.07 1.23
C VAL A 31 21.76 0.29 0.33
N ALA A 32 21.85 0.62 -0.95
CA ALA A 32 22.77 -0.01 -1.88
C ALA A 32 24.24 0.23 -1.48
N ASP A 33 24.59 1.46 -1.13
CA ASP A 33 25.93 1.83 -0.70
C ASP A 33 26.34 1.08 0.58
N ARG A 34 25.45 1.07 1.59
CA ARG A 34 25.69 0.30 2.82
C ARG A 34 25.91 -1.18 2.55
N LEU A 35 25.13 -1.79 1.65
CA LEU A 35 25.31 -3.20 1.29
C LEU A 35 26.65 -3.48 0.63
N VAL A 36 27.14 -2.57 -0.23
CA VAL A 36 28.45 -2.71 -0.88
C VAL A 36 29.60 -2.61 0.12
N THR A 37 29.45 -1.79 1.17
CA THR A 37 30.47 -1.65 2.22
C THR A 37 30.57 -2.84 3.18
N LEU A 38 29.60 -3.77 3.17
CA LEU A 38 29.64 -4.92 4.07
C LEU A 38 30.82 -5.85 3.75
N PRO A 39 31.49 -6.38 4.79
CA PRO A 39 32.56 -7.37 4.60
C PRO A 39 32.07 -8.58 3.80
N LYS A 40 32.86 -9.00 2.81
CA LYS A 40 32.60 -10.19 2.01
C LYS A 40 33.30 -11.38 2.64
N ALA A 41 32.54 -12.40 3.04
CA ALA A 41 33.07 -13.67 3.50
C ALA A 41 33.05 -14.69 2.35
N TYR A 42 34.13 -15.45 2.19
CA TYR A 42 34.26 -16.51 1.19
C TYR A 42 34.48 -17.84 1.90
N GLY A 43 33.67 -18.84 1.56
CA GLY A 43 33.72 -20.17 2.18
C GLY A 43 33.13 -20.20 3.60
N GLY A 44 31.92 -20.72 3.76
CA GLY A 44 31.34 -20.96 5.08
C GLY A 44 29.82 -21.12 5.09
N GLY A 45 29.35 -22.17 5.81
CA GLY A 45 28.16 -22.24 6.68
C GLY A 45 26.77 -21.93 6.13
N GLN A 46 25.75 -22.34 6.89
CA GLN A 46 24.36 -21.87 6.69
C GLN A 46 24.28 -20.37 6.95
N VAL A 47 23.64 -19.64 6.04
CA VAL A 47 23.29 -18.23 6.21
C VAL A 47 22.25 -18.09 7.32
N SER A 48 22.52 -17.24 8.31
CA SER A 48 21.59 -16.92 9.38
C SER A 48 21.11 -15.47 9.30
N LEU A 49 19.99 -15.19 9.95
CA LEU A 49 19.47 -13.84 10.07
C LEU A 49 20.31 -13.04 11.08
N GLY A 50 20.64 -11.80 10.73
CA GLY A 50 21.19 -10.85 11.69
C GLY A 50 20.14 -10.46 12.71
N ARG A 51 20.57 -10.11 13.93
CA ARG A 51 19.70 -9.75 15.06
C ARG A 51 18.65 -8.69 14.69
N ALA A 52 19.07 -7.59 14.06
CA ALA A 52 18.15 -6.53 13.63
C ALA A 52 17.06 -7.01 12.66
N THR A 53 17.36 -8.00 11.80
CA THR A 53 16.34 -8.58 10.90
C THR A 53 15.38 -9.49 11.66
N HIS A 54 15.88 -10.25 12.62
CA HIS A 54 15.05 -11.08 13.49
C HIS A 54 14.10 -10.23 14.33
N ASP A 55 14.61 -9.19 14.99
CA ASP A 55 13.81 -8.29 15.82
C ASP A 55 12.73 -7.57 14.99
N ALA A 56 13.05 -7.18 13.76
CA ALA A 56 12.08 -6.57 12.84
C ALA A 56 10.98 -7.56 12.41
N LEU A 57 11.29 -8.85 12.24
CA LEU A 57 10.30 -9.88 11.92
C LEU A 57 9.37 -10.16 13.09
N GLU A 58 9.90 -10.24 14.32
CA GLU A 58 9.08 -10.42 15.53
C GLU A 58 8.13 -9.23 15.72
N LYS A 59 8.64 -8.01 15.67
CA LYS A 59 7.82 -6.80 15.79
C LYS A 59 6.78 -6.68 14.67
N ALA A 60 7.10 -7.14 13.47
CA ALA A 60 6.14 -7.19 12.38
C ALA A 60 5.02 -8.23 12.64
N ASP A 61 5.33 -9.39 13.25
CA ASP A 61 4.30 -10.37 13.62
C ASP A 61 3.40 -9.86 14.76
N GLU A 62 3.94 -9.09 15.71
CA GLU A 62 3.13 -8.39 16.71
C GLU A 62 2.14 -7.43 16.05
N LEU A 63 2.63 -6.58 15.14
CA LEU A 63 1.78 -5.63 14.40
C LEU A 63 0.70 -6.33 13.55
N ARG A 64 1.02 -7.49 12.95
CA ARG A 64 0.05 -8.31 12.23
C ARG A 64 -1.11 -8.73 13.15
N ARG A 65 -0.81 -9.15 14.38
CA ARG A 65 -1.83 -9.53 15.37
C ARG A 65 -2.65 -8.31 15.81
N ASP A 66 -1.99 -7.18 16.06
CA ASP A 66 -2.66 -5.92 16.42
C ASP A 66 -3.63 -5.46 15.34
N PHE A 67 -3.27 -5.63 14.07
CA PHE A 67 -4.13 -5.31 12.93
C PHE A 67 -5.15 -6.42 12.60
N SER A 68 -5.15 -7.50 13.37
CA SER A 68 -6.02 -8.66 13.18
C SER A 68 -5.92 -9.24 11.76
N ASP A 69 -4.70 -9.26 11.23
CA ASP A 69 -4.35 -9.79 9.92
C ASP A 69 -3.93 -11.25 9.99
N GLU A 70 -4.24 -12.01 8.95
CA GLU A 70 -3.97 -13.45 8.89
C GLU A 70 -2.56 -13.75 8.38
N TYR A 71 -1.98 -12.86 7.57
CA TYR A 71 -0.65 -13.01 6.99
C TYR A 71 0.28 -11.83 7.26
N LEU A 72 1.58 -12.13 7.37
CA LEU A 72 2.63 -11.13 7.54
C LEU A 72 2.91 -10.42 6.19
N SER A 73 2.33 -9.24 6.03
CA SER A 73 2.54 -8.35 4.87
C SER A 73 3.76 -7.42 5.00
N VAL A 74 4.22 -6.89 3.85
CA VAL A 74 5.30 -5.89 3.71
C VAL A 74 5.07 -4.65 4.56
N GLU A 75 3.83 -4.21 4.72
CA GLU A 75 3.46 -3.06 5.53
C GLU A 75 3.81 -3.23 7.02
N HIS A 76 3.69 -4.44 7.58
CA HIS A 76 4.08 -4.71 8.95
C HIS A 76 5.59 -4.61 9.12
N LEU A 77 6.36 -5.11 8.13
CA LEU A 77 7.82 -5.01 8.13
C LEU A 77 8.29 -3.56 8.06
N LEU A 78 7.65 -2.74 7.22
CA LEU A 78 7.99 -1.32 7.10
C LEU A 78 7.65 -0.55 8.38
N LEU A 79 6.49 -0.84 9.00
CA LEU A 79 6.14 -0.28 10.31
C LEU A 79 7.10 -0.71 11.42
N ALA A 80 7.51 -1.97 11.44
CA ALA A 80 8.51 -2.48 12.39
C ALA A 80 9.87 -1.78 12.23
N MET A 81 10.21 -1.36 11.01
CA MET A 81 11.45 -0.66 10.67
C MET A 81 11.33 0.88 10.64
N ALA A 82 10.21 1.48 11.05
CA ALA A 82 9.96 2.92 10.89
C ALA A 82 11.11 3.80 11.42
N GLU A 83 11.62 3.48 12.62
CA GLU A 83 12.76 4.17 13.23
C GLU A 83 14.03 4.06 12.38
N SER A 84 14.31 2.88 11.81
CA SER A 84 15.47 2.64 10.94
C SER A 84 15.33 3.32 9.58
N LEU A 85 14.11 3.66 9.17
CA LEU A 85 13.80 4.37 7.93
C LEU A 85 13.82 5.90 8.12
N GLY A 86 13.95 6.38 9.37
CA GLY A 86 13.92 7.81 9.67
C GLY A 86 12.52 8.44 9.50
N VAL A 87 11.46 7.63 9.60
CA VAL A 87 10.07 8.06 9.41
C VAL A 87 9.33 7.94 10.74
N SER A 88 8.46 8.90 11.05
CA SER A 88 7.57 8.74 12.20
C SER A 88 6.64 7.55 12.00
N ARG A 89 6.44 6.77 13.06
CA ARG A 89 5.45 5.67 13.04
C ARG A 89 4.05 6.19 12.67
N ASP A 90 3.69 7.39 13.11
CA ASP A 90 2.37 7.98 12.84
C ASP A 90 2.20 8.40 11.37
N GLU A 91 3.27 8.91 10.74
CA GLU A 91 3.27 9.25 9.32
C GLU A 91 3.11 7.98 8.47
N LEU A 92 3.84 6.93 8.83
CA LEU A 92 3.77 5.65 8.13
C LEU A 92 2.42 4.95 8.34
N LEU A 93 1.83 5.04 9.54
CA LEU A 93 0.45 4.58 9.80
C LEU A 93 -0.59 5.36 8.99
N THR A 94 -0.40 6.67 8.83
CA THR A 94 -1.29 7.51 8.03
C THR A 94 -1.21 7.15 6.56
N ALA A 95 0.01 6.98 6.02
CA ALA A 95 0.22 6.51 4.67
C ALA A 95 -0.37 5.11 4.46
N LEU A 96 -0.21 4.21 5.44
CA LEU A 96 -0.79 2.87 5.40
C LEU A 96 -2.30 2.91 5.29
N ARG A 97 -2.99 3.70 6.12
CA ARG A 97 -4.45 3.85 6.04
C ARG A 97 -4.93 4.33 4.67
N GLN A 98 -4.14 5.14 3.97
CA GLN A 98 -4.50 5.61 2.64
C GLN A 98 -4.31 4.54 1.55
N VAL A 99 -3.26 3.73 1.65
CA VAL A 99 -2.95 2.68 0.66
C VAL A 99 -3.80 1.43 0.90
N ARG A 100 -3.89 0.99 2.15
CA ARG A 100 -4.60 -0.22 2.57
C ARG A 100 -6.09 0.00 2.82
N GLY A 101 -6.51 1.22 3.18
CA GLY A 101 -7.89 1.49 3.60
C GLY A 101 -8.29 0.69 4.84
N SER A 102 -9.50 0.14 4.84
CA SER A 102 -10.04 -0.72 5.91
C SER A 102 -9.86 -2.22 5.63
N HIS A 103 -9.09 -2.59 4.62
CA HIS A 103 -8.91 -3.98 4.22
C HIS A 103 -7.99 -4.72 5.21
N ARG A 104 -8.19 -6.03 5.34
CA ARG A 104 -7.32 -6.92 6.13
C ARG A 104 -6.52 -7.81 5.18
N VAL A 105 -5.33 -8.17 5.61
CA VAL A 105 -4.46 -9.11 4.88
C VAL A 105 -4.92 -10.53 5.19
N THR A 106 -5.85 -11.03 4.39
CA THR A 106 -6.44 -12.37 4.52
C THR A 106 -6.01 -13.33 3.40
N SER A 107 -5.01 -12.96 2.60
CA SER A 107 -4.44 -13.81 1.55
C SER A 107 -2.92 -13.67 1.51
N GLN A 108 -2.25 -14.64 0.88
CA GLN A 108 -0.79 -14.62 0.69
C GLN A 108 -0.32 -13.52 -0.27
N ASN A 109 -1.18 -13.08 -1.20
CA ASN A 109 -0.89 -12.04 -2.20
C ASN A 109 -1.84 -10.85 -2.04
N PRO A 110 -1.75 -10.08 -0.95
CA PRO A 110 -2.66 -8.95 -0.73
C PRO A 110 -2.36 -7.78 -1.70
N GLU A 111 -1.14 -7.69 -2.21
CA GLU A 111 -0.69 -6.64 -3.13
C GLU A 111 -1.49 -6.61 -4.44
N GLU A 112 -1.93 -7.77 -4.93
CA GLU A 112 -2.81 -7.88 -6.10
C GLU A 112 -4.14 -7.17 -5.88
N GLN A 113 -4.65 -7.15 -4.64
CA GLN A 113 -5.94 -6.53 -4.31
C GLN A 113 -5.82 -5.01 -4.14
N TYR A 114 -4.72 -4.54 -3.55
CA TYR A 114 -4.53 -3.11 -3.27
C TYR A 114 -4.35 -2.27 -4.54
N GLN A 115 -3.70 -2.80 -5.57
CA GLN A 115 -3.49 -2.10 -6.85
C GLN A 115 -4.47 -2.52 -7.95
N ALA A 116 -5.42 -3.43 -7.68
CA ALA A 116 -6.39 -3.88 -8.68
C ALA A 116 -7.21 -2.72 -9.26
N LEU A 117 -7.60 -1.75 -8.42
CA LEU A 117 -8.37 -0.59 -8.86
C LEU A 117 -7.55 0.36 -9.73
N GLU A 118 -6.27 0.55 -9.46
CA GLU A 118 -5.38 1.36 -10.31
C GLU A 118 -5.03 0.65 -11.62
N ARG A 119 -4.86 -0.68 -11.57
CA ARG A 119 -4.48 -1.50 -12.73
C ARG A 119 -5.64 -1.76 -13.69
N TYR A 120 -6.84 -2.02 -13.16
CA TYR A 120 -8.00 -2.44 -13.95
C TYR A 120 -9.17 -1.45 -13.89
N GLY A 121 -9.14 -0.50 -12.97
CA GLY A 121 -10.14 0.55 -12.85
C GLY A 121 -9.69 1.87 -13.46
N ARG A 122 -10.65 2.80 -13.56
CA ARG A 122 -10.40 4.20 -13.94
C ARG A 122 -11.08 5.07 -12.90
N ASP A 123 -10.32 5.86 -12.16
CA ASP A 123 -10.87 6.76 -11.14
C ASP A 123 -11.53 7.98 -11.80
N LEU A 124 -12.85 7.92 -11.95
CA LEU A 124 -13.64 9.02 -12.51
C LEU A 124 -13.73 10.22 -11.55
N THR A 125 -13.57 10.02 -10.24
CA THR A 125 -13.66 11.12 -9.26
C THR A 125 -12.42 12.01 -9.31
N GLU A 126 -11.24 11.41 -9.45
CA GLU A 126 -9.99 12.15 -9.65
C GLU A 126 -9.98 12.87 -10.99
N LEU A 127 -10.47 12.24 -12.06
CA LEU A 127 -10.60 12.89 -13.37
C LEU A 127 -11.57 14.08 -13.33
N ALA A 128 -12.67 13.98 -12.60
CA ALA A 128 -13.59 15.09 -12.38
C ALA A 128 -12.90 16.24 -11.63
N ARG A 129 -12.15 15.93 -10.57
CA ARG A 129 -11.39 16.92 -9.78
C ARG A 129 -10.35 17.66 -10.62
N GLN A 130 -9.72 16.95 -11.55
CA GLN A 130 -8.76 17.52 -12.50
C GLN A 130 -9.42 18.25 -13.68
N GLY A 131 -10.75 18.29 -13.76
CA GLY A 131 -11.49 18.91 -14.88
C GLY A 131 -11.32 18.18 -16.21
N LYS A 132 -10.94 16.89 -16.19
CA LYS A 132 -10.71 16.07 -17.39
C LYS A 132 -11.96 15.34 -17.89
N LEU A 133 -13.09 15.51 -17.21
CA LEU A 133 -14.38 14.99 -17.65
C LEU A 133 -15.22 16.13 -18.24
N ASP A 134 -15.87 15.87 -19.36
CA ASP A 134 -16.81 16.80 -19.96
C ASP A 134 -18.02 17.01 -19.03
N PRO A 135 -18.58 18.22 -18.98
CA PRO A 135 -19.78 18.48 -18.19
C PRO A 135 -20.96 17.67 -18.72
N VAL A 136 -21.68 17.00 -17.82
CA VAL A 136 -22.90 16.26 -18.17
C VAL A 136 -24.09 17.22 -18.11
N ILE A 137 -24.81 17.39 -19.21
CA ILE A 137 -25.92 18.35 -19.35
C ILE A 137 -27.26 17.61 -19.44
N GLY A 138 -28.27 18.06 -18.70
CA GLY A 138 -29.65 17.58 -18.82
C GLY A 138 -29.90 16.18 -18.25
N ARG A 139 -29.08 15.73 -17.28
CA ARG A 139 -29.18 14.42 -16.61
C ARG A 139 -29.41 14.53 -15.10
N ASP A 140 -29.95 15.66 -14.64
CA ASP A 140 -30.09 15.96 -13.22
C ASP A 140 -30.99 14.97 -12.46
N GLU A 141 -32.08 14.52 -13.09
CA GLU A 141 -33.02 13.57 -12.47
C GLU A 141 -32.41 12.17 -12.32
N GLU A 142 -31.70 11.69 -13.35
CA GLU A 142 -31.02 10.40 -13.33
C GLU A 142 -29.89 10.40 -12.29
N ILE A 143 -29.06 11.46 -12.27
CA ILE A 143 -27.99 11.62 -11.28
C ILE A 143 -28.59 11.65 -9.86
N ARG A 144 -29.65 12.44 -9.64
CA ARG A 144 -30.33 12.51 -8.33
C ARG A 144 -30.88 11.15 -7.92
N ARG A 145 -31.45 10.38 -8.86
CA ARG A 145 -31.95 9.03 -8.60
C ARG A 145 -30.83 8.05 -8.24
N VAL A 146 -29.69 8.09 -8.94
CA VAL A 146 -28.51 7.27 -8.61
C VAL A 146 -28.01 7.58 -7.21
N ILE A 147 -27.84 8.86 -6.87
CA ILE A 147 -27.45 9.30 -5.52
C ILE A 147 -28.43 8.78 -4.48
N GLN A 148 -29.74 8.94 -4.72
CA GLN A 148 -30.78 8.46 -3.81
C GLN A 148 -30.70 6.94 -3.58
N VAL A 149 -30.42 6.14 -4.61
CA VAL A 149 -30.25 4.68 -4.47
C VAL A 149 -29.00 4.35 -3.67
N LEU A 150 -27.86 4.99 -3.97
CA LEU A 150 -26.59 4.79 -3.25
C LEU A 150 -26.71 5.10 -1.76
N SER A 151 -27.54 6.06 -1.37
CA SER A 151 -27.77 6.44 0.03
C SER A 151 -28.70 5.48 0.82
N ARG A 152 -29.25 4.43 0.20
CA ARG A 152 -30.14 3.49 0.91
C ARG A 152 -29.36 2.51 1.78
N ARG A 153 -29.99 2.02 2.85
CA ARG A 153 -29.41 0.98 3.72
C ARG A 153 -29.42 -0.41 3.08
N THR A 154 -30.38 -0.68 2.19
CA THR A 154 -30.53 -1.94 1.46
C THR A 154 -30.82 -1.65 -0.02
N LYS A 155 -30.41 -2.55 -0.92
CA LYS A 155 -30.52 -2.37 -2.38
C LYS A 155 -29.88 -1.05 -2.85
N ASN A 156 -28.67 -0.79 -2.40
CA ASN A 156 -27.90 0.43 -2.64
C ASN A 156 -27.02 0.37 -3.88
N ASN A 157 -27.15 -0.66 -4.72
CA ASN A 157 -26.40 -0.82 -5.96
C ASN A 157 -27.30 -0.44 -7.15
N PRO A 158 -27.21 0.81 -7.67
CA PRO A 158 -27.97 1.21 -8.85
C PRO A 158 -27.44 0.49 -10.10
N VAL A 159 -28.36 0.07 -10.97
CA VAL A 159 -28.04 -0.42 -12.32
C VAL A 159 -28.66 0.54 -13.33
N LEU A 160 -27.83 1.08 -14.22
CA LEU A 160 -28.28 1.94 -15.31
C LEU A 160 -28.69 1.03 -16.48
N ILE A 161 -29.89 1.26 -17.01
CA ILE A 161 -30.45 0.50 -18.14
C ILE A 161 -30.73 1.49 -19.26
N GLY A 162 -30.23 1.20 -20.45
CA GLY A 162 -30.40 2.00 -21.66
C GLY A 162 -29.82 1.26 -22.86
N GLU A 163 -30.07 1.79 -24.06
CA GLU A 163 -29.41 1.31 -25.28
C GLU A 163 -27.91 1.71 -25.28
N PRO A 164 -27.00 0.89 -25.85
CA PRO A 164 -25.57 1.18 -25.91
C PRO A 164 -25.21 2.42 -26.74
#